data_AF-A0A957RIR2-F1
#
_entry.id   AF-A0A957RIR2-F1
#
_cell.length_a   1.000
_cell.length_b   1.000
_cell.length_c   1.000
_cell.angle_alpha   90.00
_cell.angle_beta   90.00
_cell.angle_gamma   90.00
#
_symmetry.space_group_name_H-M   'P 1'
#
loop_
_entity.id
_entity.type
_entity.pdbx_description
1 polymer ?
#
loop_
_entity_poly.entity_id
_entity_poly.type
_entity_poly.pdbx_seq_one_letter_code
_entity_poly.pdbx_strand_id
1 'polypeptide(L)'
;MTNSTSHELEELLEIVRNLPIAHVEEVLDFARFLEWRTQRTHAASDEALDRPSDAENEAWDTLLASGRSQQVLSRLAAKALDDDENQETAELVFDADGNLID
;
A
#
# COMPACT_ATOMS: atom_id res chain seq x y z
N MET A 1 0.74 11.77 31.41
CA MET A 1 1.95 10.97 31.11
C MET A 1 2.90 11.82 30.26
N THR A 2 3.41 12.92 30.82
CA THR A 2 4.25 13.92 30.11
C THR A 2 5.57 14.21 30.84
N ASN A 3 5.75 13.66 32.05
CA ASN A 3 6.94 13.91 32.87
C ASN A 3 8.15 13.07 32.43
N SER A 4 7.93 11.88 31.85
CA SER A 4 9.02 11.00 31.39
C SER A 4 9.75 11.57 30.19
N THR A 5 9.03 12.13 29.21
CA THR A 5 9.62 12.71 28.00
C THR A 5 10.43 13.97 28.29
N SER A 6 10.06 14.73 29.33
CA SER A 6 10.80 15.94 29.73
C SER A 6 12.14 15.59 30.38
N HIS A 7 12.18 14.53 31.20
CA HIS A 7 13.40 14.08 31.88
C HIS A 7 14.39 13.47 30.88
N GLU A 8 13.90 12.65 29.95
CA GLU A 8 14.72 12.05 28.89
C GLU A 8 15.32 13.11 27.95
N LEU A 9 14.58 14.20 27.67
CA LEU A 9 15.07 15.32 26.88
C LEU A 9 16.18 16.09 27.61
N GLU A 10 16.04 16.27 28.93
CA GLU A 10 17.01 16.96 29.77
C GLU A 10 18.33 16.18 29.84
N GLU A 11 18.27 14.86 29.99
CA GLU A 11 19.43 13.97 29.94
C GLU A 11 20.11 13.98 28.55
N LEU A 12 19.33 13.96 27.46
CA LEU A 12 19.85 14.06 26.09
C LEU A 12 20.57 15.39 25.85
N LEU A 13 20.00 16.51 26.33
CA LEU A 13 20.63 17.82 26.22
C LEU A 13 21.92 17.89 27.05
N GLU A 14 21.96 17.27 28.22
CA GLU A 14 23.17 17.21 29.05
C GLU A 14 24.27 16.37 28.40
N ILE A 15 23.91 15.26 27.77
CA ILE A 15 24.83 14.43 26.98
C ILE A 15 25.38 15.24 25.80
N VAL A 16 24.51 15.80 24.95
CA VAL A 16 24.93 16.56 23.76
C VAL A 16 25.79 17.78 24.14
N ARG A 17 25.51 18.46 25.25
CA ARG A 17 26.30 19.61 25.73
C ARG A 17 27.71 19.23 26.18
N ASN A 18 27.90 18.00 26.64
CA ASN A 18 29.19 17.49 27.11
C ASN A 18 29.99 16.77 25.99
N LEU A 19 29.41 16.61 24.80
CA LEU A 19 30.12 16.02 23.66
C LEU A 19 31.03 17.04 22.95
N PRO A 20 32.19 16.60 22.44
CA PRO A 20 32.96 17.39 21.49
C PRO A 20 32.12 17.76 20.27
N ILE A 21 32.30 18.98 19.74
CA ILE A 21 31.51 19.54 18.62
C ILE A 21 31.44 18.59 17.42
N ALA A 22 32.51 17.87 17.12
CA ALA A 22 32.56 16.88 16.04
C ALA A 22 31.53 15.75 16.19
N HIS A 23 31.18 15.35 17.41
CA HIS A 23 30.20 14.30 17.67
C HIS A 23 28.77 14.84 17.81
N VAL A 24 28.60 16.16 17.95
CA VAL A 24 27.27 16.80 17.93
C VAL A 24 26.68 16.72 16.51
N GLU A 25 27.52 16.89 15.48
CA GLU A 25 27.10 16.72 14.08
C GLU A 25 26.61 15.29 13.79
N GLU A 26 27.31 14.26 14.29
CA GLU A 26 26.91 12.85 14.12
C GLU A 26 25.55 12.56 14.76
N VAL A 27 25.26 13.13 15.93
CA VAL A 27 23.97 12.97 16.62
C VAL A 27 22.85 13.67 15.84
N LEU A 28 23.09 14.85 15.29
CA LEU A 28 22.13 15.57 14.45
C LEU A 28 21.84 14.81 13.15
N ASP A 29 22.86 14.27 12.51
CA ASP A 29 22.71 13.42 11.32
C ASP A 29 21.90 12.16 11.61
N PHE A 30 22.13 11.53 12.77
CA PHE A 30 21.35 10.38 13.21
C PHE A 30 19.89 10.73 13.48
N ALA A 31 19.61 11.86 14.16
CA ALA A 31 18.25 12.32 14.40
C ALA A 31 17.50 12.60 13.08
N ARG A 32 18.19 13.21 12.11
CA ARG A 32 17.65 13.48 10.77
C ARG A 32 17.39 12.19 9.98
N PHE A 33 18.25 11.19 10.12
CA PHE A 33 18.03 9.86 9.54
C PHE A 33 16.80 9.16 10.14
N LEU A 34 16.58 9.26 11.46
CA LEU A 34 15.39 8.73 12.10
C LEU A 34 14.12 9.42 11.61
N GLU A 35 14.14 10.74 11.48
CA GLU A 35 13.03 11.52 10.93
C GLU A 35 12.71 11.12 9.48
N TRP A 36 13.73 10.96 8.64
CA TRP A 36 13.54 10.52 7.27
C TRP A 36 12.96 9.09 7.19
N ARG A 37 13.38 8.19 8.09
CA ARG A 37 12.82 6.83 8.17
C ARG A 37 11.37 6.82 8.61
N THR A 38 10.98 7.64 9.59
CA THR A 38 9.59 7.72 10.06
C THR A 38 8.69 8.27 8.96
N GLN A 39 9.12 9.30 8.23
CA GLN A 39 8.40 9.84 7.08
C GLN A 39 8.22 8.80 5.96
N ARG A 40 9.27 8.03 5.63
CA ARG A 40 9.19 6.96 4.63
C ARG A 40 8.26 5.81 5.06
N THR A 41 8.28 5.45 6.34
CA THR A 41 7.40 4.39 6.87
C THR A 41 5.94 4.84 6.86
N HIS A 42 5.67 6.12 7.11
CA HIS A 42 4.33 6.68 7.05
C HIS A 42 3.80 6.76 5.61
N ALA A 43 4.64 7.07 4.63
CA ALA A 43 4.27 7.06 3.21
C ALA A 43 3.90 5.67 2.68
N ALA A 44 4.59 4.62 3.13
CA ALA A 44 4.26 3.23 2.78
C ALA A 44 2.97 2.71 3.44
N SER A 45 2.48 3.40 4.48
CA SER A 45 1.27 3.00 5.21
C SER A 45 -0.01 3.52 4.56
N ASP A 46 0.05 4.58 3.75
CA ASP A 46 -1.10 5.12 3.01
C ASP A 46 -1.42 4.32 1.73
N GLU A 47 -0.44 3.62 1.14
CA GLU A 47 -0.66 2.70 0.00
C GLU A 47 -1.20 1.32 0.43
N ALA A 48 -1.30 1.04 1.74
CA ALA A 48 -1.75 -0.25 2.27
C ALA A 48 -3.27 -0.35 2.49
N LEU A 49 -4.04 0.70 2.16
CA LEU A 49 -5.46 0.82 2.56
C LEU A 49 -6.51 0.34 1.54
N ASP A 50 -6.11 -0.31 0.45
CA ASP A 50 -7.07 -0.86 -0.52
C ASP A 50 -6.84 -2.35 -0.80
N ARG A 51 -6.42 -3.09 0.24
CA ARG A 51 -6.41 -4.55 0.17
C ARG A 51 -7.77 -5.04 0.66
N PRO A 52 -8.61 -5.64 -0.21
CA PRO A 52 -9.91 -6.12 0.21
C PRO A 52 -9.71 -7.11 1.35
N SER A 53 -10.47 -6.89 2.42
CA SER A 53 -10.43 -7.74 3.61
C SER A 53 -10.90 -9.15 3.26
N ASP A 54 -10.45 -10.15 4.03
CA ASP A 54 -10.89 -11.53 3.83
C ASP A 54 -12.42 -11.68 3.90
N ALA A 55 -13.09 -10.80 4.66
CA ALA A 55 -14.55 -10.74 4.75
C ALA A 55 -15.23 -10.22 3.47
N GLU A 56 -14.59 -9.29 2.75
CA GLU A 56 -15.08 -8.81 1.45
C GLU A 56 -14.94 -9.89 0.39
N ASN A 57 -13.84 -10.65 0.41
CA ASN A 57 -13.67 -11.81 -0.47
C ASN A 57 -14.72 -12.90 -0.21
N GLU A 58 -15.05 -13.19 1.06
CA GLU A 58 -16.10 -14.17 1.41
C GLU A 58 -17.50 -13.73 0.93
N ALA A 59 -17.78 -12.43 0.94
CA ALA A 59 -19.02 -11.88 0.39
C ALA A 59 -19.09 -12.07 -1.14
N TRP A 60 -17.98 -11.84 -1.85
CA TRP A 60 -17.88 -12.11 -3.29
C TRP A 60 -18.05 -13.59 -3.61
N ASP A 61 -17.40 -14.48 -2.87
CA ASP A 61 -17.52 -15.93 -3.05
C ASP A 61 -18.97 -16.38 -2.88
N THR A 62 -19.67 -15.85 -1.87
CA THR A 62 -21.09 -16.14 -1.64
C THR A 62 -21.97 -15.69 -2.81
N LEU A 63 -21.73 -14.49 -3.35
CA LEU A 63 -22.48 -13.97 -4.50
C LEU A 63 -22.20 -14.78 -5.76
N LEU A 64 -20.95 -15.17 -6.01
CA LEU A 64 -20.52 -15.95 -7.17
C LEU A 64 -21.01 -17.40 -7.09
N ALA A 65 -21.16 -17.97 -5.89
CA ALA A 65 -21.70 -19.30 -5.67
C ALA A 65 -23.21 -19.42 -5.91
N SER A 66 -23.94 -18.31 -6.06
CA SER A 66 -25.38 -18.35 -6.32
C SER A 66 -25.71 -19.05 -7.66
N GLY A 67 -26.82 -19.78 -7.73
CA GLY A 67 -27.20 -20.44 -8.99
C GLY A 67 -27.45 -19.46 -10.14
N ARG A 68 -27.90 -18.24 -9.82
CA ARG A 68 -28.13 -17.18 -10.82
C ARG A 68 -26.82 -16.62 -11.36
N SER A 69 -25.83 -16.35 -10.51
CA SER A 69 -24.51 -15.88 -10.96
C SER A 69 -23.84 -16.94 -11.84
N GLN A 70 -23.89 -18.22 -11.44
CA GLN A 70 -23.32 -19.31 -12.25
C GLN A 70 -23.95 -19.41 -13.64
N GLN A 71 -25.27 -19.24 -13.76
CA GLN A 71 -25.95 -19.23 -15.07
C GLN A 71 -25.55 -18.04 -15.94
N VAL A 72 -25.37 -16.86 -15.34
CA VAL A 72 -24.92 -15.66 -16.08
C VAL A 72 -23.46 -15.83 -16.52
N LEU A 73 -22.60 -16.29 -15.62
CA LEU A 73 -21.19 -16.52 -15.90
C LEU A 73 -20.98 -17.61 -16.95
N SER A 74 -21.75 -18.70 -16.92
CA SER A 74 -21.65 -19.76 -17.93
C SER A 74 -22.09 -19.26 -19.31
N ARG A 75 -23.13 -18.42 -19.37
CA ARG A 75 -23.55 -17.77 -20.62
C ARG A 75 -22.49 -16.80 -21.15
N LEU A 76 -21.87 -16.01 -20.26
CA LEU A 76 -20.80 -15.08 -20.64
C LEU A 76 -19.56 -15.84 -21.14
N ALA A 77 -19.17 -16.92 -20.47
CA ALA A 77 -18.06 -17.78 -20.90
C ALA A 77 -18.34 -18.42 -22.26
N ALA A 78 -19.56 -18.93 -22.48
CA ALA A 78 -19.95 -19.48 -23.77
C ALA A 78 -19.91 -18.43 -24.89
N LYS A 79 -20.37 -17.20 -24.60
CA LYS A 79 -20.27 -16.09 -25.55
C LYS A 79 -18.82 -15.69 -25.83
N ALA A 80 -17.97 -15.62 -24.81
CA ALA A 80 -16.56 -15.28 -25.00
C ALA A 80 -15.82 -16.30 -25.88
N LEU A 81 -16.14 -17.59 -25.75
CA LEU A 81 -15.62 -18.64 -26.62
C LEU A 81 -16.10 -18.48 -28.07
N ASP A 82 -17.39 -18.21 -28.27
CA ASP A 82 -17.96 -17.95 -29.60
C ASP A 82 -17.33 -16.71 -30.25
N ASP A 83 -17.16 -15.62 -29.48
CA ASP A 83 -16.53 -14.38 -29.95
C ASP A 83 -15.05 -14.63 -30.33
N ASP A 84 -14.32 -15.47 -29.59
CA ASP A 84 -12.93 -15.85 -29.91
C ASP A 84 -12.84 -16.73 -31.17
N GLU A 85 -13.70 -17.74 -31.29
CA GLU A 85 -13.79 -18.60 -32.48
C GLU A 85 -14.13 -17.80 -33.75
N ASN A 86 -14.97 -16.78 -33.63
CA ASN A 86 -15.34 -15.89 -34.72
C ASN A 86 -14.35 -14.74 -34.95
N GLN A 87 -13.25 -14.65 -34.19
CA GLN A 87 -12.27 -13.57 -34.22
C GLN A 87 -12.88 -12.17 -33.99
N GLU A 88 -13.93 -12.10 -33.18
CA GLU A 88 -14.58 -10.86 -32.74
C GLU A 88 -13.98 -10.33 -31.42
N THR A 89 -12.94 -10.98 -30.90
CA THR A 89 -12.18 -10.51 -29.73
C THR A 89 -11.23 -9.37 -30.12
N ALA A 90 -11.10 -8.39 -29.21
CA ALA A 90 -10.19 -7.26 -29.36
C ALA A 90 -9.04 -7.37 -28.35
N GLU A 91 -7.81 -7.12 -28.80
CA GLU A 91 -6.65 -7.04 -27.92
C GLU A 91 -6.69 -5.73 -27.12
N LEU A 92 -6.61 -5.83 -25.79
CA LEU A 92 -6.53 -4.66 -24.92
C LEU A 92 -5.07 -4.25 -24.76
N VAL A 93 -4.70 -3.08 -25.29
CA VAL A 93 -3.36 -2.52 -25.17
C VAL A 93 -3.37 -1.43 -24.10
N PHE A 94 -2.41 -1.46 -23.19
CA PHE A 94 -2.27 -0.46 -22.13
C PHE A 94 -1.00 0.38 -22.35
N ASP A 95 -1.08 1.68 -22.05
CA ASP A 95 0.09 2.56 -22.07
C ASP A 95 0.98 2.34 -20.82
N ALA A 96 2.12 3.05 -20.79
CA ALA A 96 3.07 2.97 -19.67
C ALA A 96 2.50 3.51 -18.35
N ASP A 97 1.42 4.28 -18.40
CA ASP A 97 0.72 4.86 -17.26
C ASP A 97 -0.50 4.00 -16.82
N GLY A 98 -0.79 2.91 -17.53
CA GLY A 98 -1.88 1.97 -17.25
C GLY A 98 -3.23 2.32 -17.87
N ASN A 99 -3.30 3.30 -18.78
CA ASN A 99 -4.55 3.63 -19.48
C ASN A 99 -4.77 2.69 -20.66
N LEU A 100 -6.05 2.35 -20.92
CA LEU A 100 -6.43 1.60 -22.11
C LEU A 100 -6.25 2.46 -23.37
N ILE A 101 -5.54 1.92 -24.34
CA ILE A 101 -5.35 2.51 -25.67
C ILE A 101 -6.33 1.79 -26.62
N ASP A 102 -7.15 2.58 -27.31
CA ASP A 102 -8.07 2.15 -28.37
C ASP A 102 -7.38 2.09 -29.74
#